data_AF-A0A7G5ZDX7-F1
#
_entry.id   AF-A0A7G5ZDX7-F1
#
_cell.length_a   1.000
_cell.length_b   1.000
_cell.length_c   1.000
_cell.angle_alpha   90.00
_cell.angle_beta   90.00
_cell.angle_gamma   90.00
#
_symmetry.space_group_name_H-M   'P 1'
#
loop_
_entity.id
_entity.type
_entity.pdbx_description
1 polymer ?
#
loop_
_entity_poly.entity_id
_entity_poly.type
_entity_poly.pdbx_seq_one_letter_code
_entity_poly.pdbx_strand_id
1 'polypeptide(L)'
;MTFLAGSNAMRLRQSLIILLLFFPPFSAAAHVSTPTEKTERLHNVANSIAGRGGPSVAISGASLSINGTTVWLGGTISSWMKVLPSEPRCTKAGTSITTCIWDEFGITVGSDRRDLTKVKFVNIQLGWDESDQMLGRSSSSPAKLFQGRLTLDGFTFDSTTSFRDIGMRADKRRELRCGGHYCGHPWGRFSSAANLSFWLDSGDDLGHVTELSISCVDTDACRALIPKTTLRPH
;
A
#
# COMPACT_ATOMS: atom_id res chain seq x y z
N MET A 1 -34.12 -49.08 1.89
CA MET A 1 -32.90 -49.15 1.06
C MET A 1 -31.74 -48.65 1.90
N THR A 2 -30.80 -49.56 2.17
CA THR A 2 -29.74 -49.42 3.18
C THR A 2 -28.43 -49.20 2.43
N PHE A 3 -27.73 -48.09 2.69
CA PHE A 3 -26.39 -47.87 2.13
C PHE A 3 -25.34 -47.91 3.24
N LEU A 4 -24.36 -48.78 3.00
CA LEU A 4 -23.32 -49.24 3.91
C LEU A 4 -22.19 -48.20 4.04
N ALA A 5 -21.70 -48.10 5.27
CA ALA A 5 -20.46 -47.41 5.64
C ALA A 5 -19.23 -48.17 5.07
N GLY A 6 -18.30 -47.43 4.48
CA GLY A 6 -17.00 -47.93 4.02
C GLY A 6 -15.85 -47.22 4.74
N SER A 7 -15.35 -47.84 5.80
CA SER A 7 -14.10 -47.47 6.47
C SER A 7 -12.90 -47.94 5.64
N ASN A 8 -11.97 -47.04 5.31
CA ASN A 8 -10.65 -47.42 4.83
C ASN A 8 -9.58 -46.84 5.75
N ALA A 9 -8.99 -47.73 6.53
CA ALA A 9 -7.78 -47.53 7.30
C ALA A 9 -6.58 -48.06 6.49
N MET A 10 -5.55 -47.23 6.30
CA MET A 10 -4.20 -47.65 5.89
C MET A 10 -3.21 -46.64 6.49
N ARG A 11 -2.61 -46.96 7.65
CA ARG A 11 -1.32 -47.66 7.86
C ARG A 11 -0.12 -47.08 7.12
N LEU A 12 0.72 -46.41 7.91
CA LEU A 12 2.16 -46.64 8.11
C LEU A 12 3.07 -46.67 6.87
N ARG A 13 4.05 -45.76 6.84
CA ARG A 13 5.48 -46.12 6.92
C ARG A 13 6.35 -44.90 7.22
N GLN A 14 7.05 -44.99 8.35
CA GLN A 14 8.23 -44.22 8.69
C GLN A 14 9.34 -44.51 7.66
N SER A 15 9.99 -43.46 7.17
CA SER A 15 11.34 -43.54 6.61
C SER A 15 12.16 -42.41 7.23
N LEU A 16 12.85 -42.77 8.31
CA LEU A 16 13.88 -41.98 8.97
C LEU A 16 15.17 -42.18 8.16
N ILE A 17 15.52 -41.23 7.30
CA ILE A 17 16.82 -41.22 6.62
C ILE A 17 17.70 -40.19 7.34
N ILE A 18 18.57 -40.71 8.20
CA ILE A 18 19.68 -40.00 8.81
C ILE A 18 20.80 -39.96 7.76
N LEU A 19 21.01 -38.80 7.12
CA LEU A 19 22.22 -38.53 6.35
C LEU A 19 23.10 -37.57 7.15
N LEU A 20 24.04 -38.13 7.90
CA LEU A 20 25.17 -37.41 8.48
C LEU A 20 26.18 -37.15 7.36
N LEU A 21 26.16 -35.94 6.79
CA LEU A 21 27.26 -35.47 5.94
C LEU A 21 28.17 -34.56 6.75
N PHE A 22 29.39 -35.07 6.94
CA PHE A 22 30.59 -34.36 7.34
C PHE A 22 30.76 -33.08 6.51
N PHE A 23 30.66 -31.91 7.16
CA PHE A 23 31.15 -30.66 6.61
C PHE A 23 32.51 -30.33 7.24
N PRO A 24 33.55 -30.05 6.43
CA PRO A 24 34.83 -29.57 6.95
C PRO A 24 34.71 -28.14 7.52
N PRO A 25 35.57 -27.75 8.48
CA PRO A 25 35.58 -26.41 9.03
C PRO A 25 36.25 -25.45 8.02
N PHE A 26 35.46 -24.83 7.14
CA PHE A 26 35.92 -23.66 6.41
C PHE A 26 35.76 -22.41 7.29
N SER A 27 36.86 -22.00 7.91
CA SER A 27 37.01 -20.66 8.48
C SER A 27 37.04 -19.62 7.36
N ALA A 28 35.86 -19.19 6.92
CA ALA A 28 35.71 -17.97 6.14
C ALA A 28 35.66 -16.78 7.12
N ALA A 29 36.71 -15.97 7.12
CA ALA A 29 36.72 -14.68 7.79
C ALA A 29 35.65 -13.79 7.14
N ALA A 30 34.46 -13.73 7.75
CA ALA A 30 33.39 -12.84 7.34
C ALA A 30 33.85 -11.41 7.63
N HIS A 31 34.10 -10.64 6.57
CA HIS A 31 34.25 -9.20 6.63
C HIS A 31 32.91 -8.63 7.11
N VAL A 32 32.81 -8.36 8.42
CA VAL A 32 31.66 -7.69 9.04
C VAL A 32 31.57 -6.30 8.44
N SER A 33 30.77 -6.18 7.38
CA SER A 33 30.35 -4.89 6.85
C SER A 33 29.29 -4.38 7.80
N THR A 34 29.63 -3.29 8.49
CA THR A 34 28.78 -2.64 9.49
C THR A 34 27.42 -2.26 8.85
N PRO A 35 26.28 -2.55 9.50
CA PRO A 35 24.94 -2.36 8.91
C PRO A 35 24.50 -0.90 8.70
N THR A 36 25.35 0.07 9.01
CA THR A 36 24.98 1.49 9.08
C THR A 36 25.12 2.25 7.76
N GLU A 37 26.00 1.82 6.83
CA GLU A 37 26.29 2.63 5.63
C GLU A 37 25.31 2.38 4.45
N LYS A 38 24.72 1.18 4.35
CA LYS A 38 23.84 0.82 3.22
C LYS A 38 22.47 1.52 3.29
N THR A 39 22.01 1.85 4.49
CA THR A 39 20.71 2.50 4.71
C THR A 39 20.75 3.99 4.36
N GLU A 40 21.90 4.65 4.54
CA GLU A 40 22.06 6.09 4.28
C GLU A 40 22.12 6.42 2.78
N ARG A 41 22.72 5.54 1.96
CA ARG A 41 22.74 5.72 0.49
C ARG A 41 21.35 5.60 -0.16
N LEU A 42 20.44 4.80 0.41
CA LEU A 42 19.06 4.71 -0.09
C LEU A 42 18.23 5.96 0.20
N HIS A 43 18.54 6.68 1.28
CA HIS A 43 17.85 7.93 1.63
C HIS A 43 18.26 9.09 0.71
N ASN A 44 19.54 9.18 0.35
CA ASN A 44 20.05 10.27 -0.50
C ASN A 44 19.66 10.14 -1.98
N VAL A 45 19.45 8.93 -2.50
CA VAL A 45 18.90 8.73 -3.86
C VAL A 45 17.41 9.06 -3.92
N ALA A 46 16.66 8.90 -2.83
CA ALA A 46 15.26 9.29 -2.76
C ALA A 46 15.06 10.82 -2.89
N ASN A 47 16.00 11.62 -2.38
CA ASN A 47 15.94 13.08 -2.42
C ASN A 47 16.34 13.68 -3.78
N SER A 48 17.09 12.98 -4.64
CA SER A 48 17.50 13.52 -5.95
C SER A 48 16.46 13.31 -7.08
N ILE A 49 15.37 12.58 -6.82
CA ILE A 49 14.27 12.33 -7.78
C ILE A 49 13.09 13.31 -7.55
N ALA A 50 13.20 14.22 -6.58
CA ALA A 50 12.25 15.33 -6.39
C ALA A 50 12.15 16.30 -7.60
N GLY A 51 12.96 16.09 -8.65
CA GLY A 51 12.97 16.88 -9.88
C GLY A 51 11.73 16.76 -10.78
N ARG A 52 10.74 15.91 -10.47
CA ARG A 52 9.45 15.83 -11.22
C ARG A 52 8.27 16.52 -10.52
N GLY A 53 8.53 17.45 -9.61
CA GLY A 53 7.53 18.42 -9.14
C GLY A 53 6.44 17.91 -8.16
N GLY A 54 6.40 16.62 -7.83
CA GLY A 54 5.44 16.02 -6.88
C GLY A 54 6.10 15.26 -5.72
N PRO A 55 5.34 14.89 -4.67
CA PRO A 55 5.86 14.18 -3.52
C PRO A 55 6.27 12.75 -3.86
N SER A 56 7.23 12.20 -3.12
CA SER A 56 7.54 10.76 -3.19
C SER A 56 6.64 10.02 -2.20
N VAL A 57 5.81 9.11 -2.69
CA VAL A 57 4.96 8.23 -1.87
C VAL A 57 5.52 6.81 -1.95
N ALA A 58 5.93 6.26 -0.81
CA ALA A 58 6.42 4.90 -0.68
C ALA A 58 5.50 4.10 0.25
N ILE A 59 5.05 2.96 -0.23
CA ILE A 59 4.15 2.05 0.43
C ILE A 59 4.95 0.80 0.76
N SER A 60 5.19 0.54 2.04
CA SER A 60 6.03 -0.57 2.48
C SER A 60 5.46 -1.21 3.74
N GLY A 61 5.28 -2.53 3.68
CA GLY A 61 4.58 -3.26 4.73
C GLY A 61 3.21 -2.63 5.02
N ALA A 62 2.99 -2.20 6.26
CA ALA A 62 1.74 -1.58 6.72
C ALA A 62 1.84 -0.06 6.91
N SER A 63 2.84 0.58 6.30
CA SER A 63 3.12 2.02 6.46
C SER A 63 3.17 2.75 5.12
N LEU A 64 2.82 4.03 5.15
CA LEU A 64 3.00 4.95 4.02
C LEU A 64 4.04 5.99 4.41
N SER A 65 4.97 6.29 3.51
CA SER A 65 5.96 7.34 3.68
C SER A 65 5.79 8.38 2.57
N ILE A 66 5.64 9.64 2.94
CA ILE A 66 5.51 10.77 2.03
C ILE A 66 6.73 11.66 2.26
N ASN A 67 7.54 11.83 1.21
CA ASN A 67 8.81 12.56 1.29
C ASN A 67 9.71 12.08 2.45
N GLY A 68 9.75 10.76 2.67
CA GLY A 68 10.50 10.14 3.77
C GLY A 68 9.80 10.18 5.13
N THR A 69 8.76 11.00 5.31
CA THR A 69 8.02 11.09 6.57
C THR A 69 6.90 10.06 6.62
N THR A 70 6.89 9.23 7.67
CA THR A 70 5.90 8.17 7.81
C THR A 70 4.56 8.73 8.28
N VAL A 71 3.50 8.36 7.57
CA VAL A 71 2.10 8.62 7.92
C VAL A 71 1.34 7.29 8.01
N TRP A 72 0.26 7.30 8.77
CA TRP A 72 -0.49 6.09 9.10
C TRP A 72 -1.96 6.27 8.79
N LEU A 73 -2.58 5.20 8.29
CA LEU A 73 -4.02 5.04 8.40
C LEU A 73 -4.39 4.87 9.88
N GLY A 74 -5.57 5.36 10.28
CA GLY A 74 -5.93 5.53 11.69
C GLY A 74 -5.17 6.66 12.40
N GLY A 75 -4.21 7.31 11.72
CA GLY A 75 -3.63 8.59 12.16
C GLY A 75 -4.64 9.72 12.05
N THR A 76 -4.27 10.93 12.48
CA THR A 76 -5.19 12.09 12.39
C THR A 76 -5.07 12.81 11.05
N ILE A 77 -6.15 13.41 10.54
CA ILE A 77 -6.06 14.28 9.35
C ILE A 77 -5.01 15.38 9.55
N SER A 78 -4.91 15.94 10.77
CA SER A 78 -3.89 16.94 11.10
C SER A 78 -2.45 16.42 10.93
N SER A 79 -2.16 15.14 11.19
CA SER A 79 -0.82 14.61 10.93
C SER A 79 -0.52 14.54 9.44
N TRP A 80 -1.52 14.24 8.61
CA TRP A 80 -1.39 14.24 7.16
C TRP A 80 -1.17 15.64 6.58
N MET A 81 -1.87 16.65 7.11
CA MET A 81 -1.68 18.06 6.76
C MET A 81 -0.27 18.59 7.03
N LYS A 82 0.46 18.00 7.97
CA LYS A 82 1.85 18.41 8.26
C LYS A 82 2.87 17.84 7.30
N VAL A 83 2.52 16.77 6.58
CA VAL A 83 3.46 16.01 5.76
C VAL A 83 3.32 16.33 4.27
N LEU A 84 2.09 16.53 3.81
CA LEU A 84 1.85 17.00 2.45
C LEU A 84 2.11 18.51 2.37
N PRO A 85 2.85 18.98 1.34
CA PRO A 85 2.91 20.41 1.07
C PRO A 85 1.51 20.93 0.73
N SER A 86 1.31 22.24 0.76
CA SER A 86 0.04 22.93 0.43
C SER A 86 -1.16 22.66 1.34
N GLU A 87 -2.09 23.61 1.34
CA GLU A 87 -3.36 23.49 2.03
C GLU A 87 -4.34 22.64 1.19
N PRO A 88 -5.00 21.62 1.78
CA PRO A 88 -6.01 20.84 1.08
C PRO A 88 -7.35 21.57 1.01
N ARG A 89 -8.15 21.25 -0.01
CA ARG A 89 -9.59 21.49 0.04
C ARG A 89 -10.25 20.40 0.86
N CYS A 90 -10.76 20.74 2.04
CA CYS A 90 -11.51 19.81 2.86
C CYS A 90 -13.02 20.04 2.76
N THR A 91 -13.80 18.96 2.73
CA THR A 91 -15.25 19.05 2.97
C THR A 91 -15.49 19.57 4.40
N LYS A 92 -16.51 20.41 4.57
CA LYS A 92 -16.83 20.95 5.90
C LYS A 92 -17.17 19.80 6.85
N ALA A 93 -16.56 19.80 8.04
CA ALA A 93 -16.85 18.84 9.08
C ALA A 93 -18.35 18.89 9.42
N GLY A 94 -19.03 17.75 9.29
CA GLY A 94 -20.47 17.60 9.49
C GLY A 94 -20.81 16.19 9.97
N THR A 95 -21.95 15.62 9.58
CA THR A 95 -22.32 14.22 9.90
C THR A 95 -21.77 13.20 8.90
N SER A 96 -21.05 13.65 7.88
CA SER A 96 -20.43 12.85 6.83
C SER A 96 -18.92 12.76 7.00
N ILE A 97 -18.30 11.84 6.26
CA ILE A 97 -16.83 11.75 6.15
C ILE A 97 -16.21 13.12 5.80
N THR A 98 -15.11 13.45 6.45
CA THR A 98 -14.25 14.57 6.11
C THR A 98 -13.29 14.08 5.04
N THR A 99 -13.34 14.69 3.87
CA THR A 99 -12.45 14.38 2.76
C THR A 99 -11.60 15.60 2.49
N CYS A 100 -10.28 15.45 2.56
CA CYS A 100 -9.30 16.48 2.26
C CYS A 100 -8.57 16.12 0.97
N ILE A 101 -8.60 17.02 0.00
CA ILE A 101 -8.08 16.83 -1.35
C ILE A 101 -6.89 17.77 -1.54
N TRP A 102 -5.74 17.19 -1.84
CA TRP A 102 -4.54 17.90 -2.28
C TRP A 102 -4.53 17.94 -3.80
N ASP A 103 -5.17 18.97 -4.35
CA ASP A 103 -5.35 19.13 -5.80
C ASP A 103 -4.04 19.07 -6.57
N GLU A 104 -3.01 19.74 -6.06
CA GLU A 104 -1.69 19.83 -6.71
C GLU A 104 -0.94 18.50 -6.76
N PHE A 105 -1.33 17.54 -5.92
CA PHE A 105 -0.66 16.25 -5.80
C PHE A 105 -1.51 15.07 -6.25
N GLY A 106 -2.78 15.27 -6.61
CA GLY A 106 -3.65 14.14 -6.96
C GLY A 106 -3.90 13.19 -5.79
N ILE A 107 -3.87 13.70 -4.54
CA ILE A 107 -4.04 12.87 -3.33
C ILE A 107 -5.32 13.27 -2.61
N THR A 108 -6.11 12.27 -2.24
CA THR A 108 -7.32 12.44 -1.43
C THR A 108 -7.19 11.63 -0.15
N VAL A 109 -7.49 12.23 0.99
CA VAL A 109 -7.48 11.59 2.31
C VAL A 109 -8.87 11.72 2.92
N GLY A 110 -9.48 10.60 3.29
CA GLY A 110 -10.82 10.58 3.88
C GLY A 110 -10.84 10.04 5.29
N SER A 111 -11.74 10.58 6.11
CA SER A 111 -11.90 10.15 7.50
C SER A 111 -12.81 8.95 7.70
N ASP A 112 -12.75 8.36 8.89
CA ASP A 112 -13.73 7.39 9.36
C ASP A 112 -15.06 8.09 9.71
N ARG A 113 -16.18 7.48 9.33
CA ARG A 113 -17.51 8.03 9.60
C ARG A 113 -17.84 8.13 11.09
N ARG A 114 -17.25 7.29 11.94
CA ARG A 114 -17.42 7.24 13.40
C ARG A 114 -16.46 8.19 14.12
N ASP A 115 -15.29 8.46 13.55
CA ASP A 115 -14.32 9.43 14.06
C ASP A 115 -13.74 10.25 12.90
N LEU A 116 -14.32 11.43 12.69
CA LEU A 116 -13.98 12.32 11.58
C LEU A 116 -12.56 12.89 11.67
N THR A 117 -11.87 12.67 12.78
CA THR A 117 -10.47 13.08 12.93
C THR A 117 -9.50 12.06 12.38
N LYS A 118 -9.92 10.80 12.20
CA LYS A 118 -9.05 9.66 11.86
C LYS A 118 -9.11 9.32 10.39
N VAL A 119 -7.95 9.12 9.79
CA VAL A 119 -7.85 8.74 8.37
C VAL A 119 -8.28 7.29 8.18
N LYS A 120 -9.30 7.08 7.36
CA LYS A 120 -9.81 5.77 6.95
C LYS A 120 -9.20 5.30 5.65
N PHE A 121 -9.07 6.20 4.68
CA PHE A 121 -8.58 5.87 3.35
C PHE A 121 -7.74 6.99 2.75
N VAL A 122 -6.94 6.60 1.77
CA VAL A 122 -6.09 7.47 0.96
C VAL A 122 -6.22 7.01 -0.48
N ASN A 123 -6.52 7.93 -1.39
CA ASN A 123 -6.55 7.69 -2.83
C ASN A 123 -5.46 8.53 -3.50
N ILE A 124 -4.81 7.96 -4.50
CA ILE A 124 -3.78 8.59 -5.33
C ILE A 124 -4.22 8.46 -6.79
N GLN A 125 -4.54 9.59 -7.41
CA GLN A 125 -5.05 9.65 -8.78
C GLN A 125 -3.88 9.69 -9.77
N LEU A 126 -3.76 8.69 -10.64
CA LEU A 126 -2.69 8.54 -11.64
C LEU A 126 -3.18 8.84 -13.07
N GLY A 127 -4.46 8.58 -13.37
CA GLY A 127 -5.10 8.86 -14.64
C GLY A 127 -6.57 9.26 -14.46
N TRP A 128 -7.21 9.77 -15.51
CA TRP A 128 -8.65 9.99 -15.54
C TRP A 128 -9.30 8.82 -16.27
N ASP A 129 -10.41 8.31 -15.76
CA ASP A 129 -11.24 7.41 -16.55
C ASP A 129 -11.97 8.20 -17.67
N GLU A 130 -12.58 7.49 -18.61
CA GLU A 130 -13.32 8.12 -19.71
C GLU A 130 -14.51 8.95 -19.21
N SER A 131 -15.13 8.55 -18.09
CA SER A 131 -16.31 9.20 -17.54
C SER A 131 -16.00 10.58 -16.95
N ASP A 132 -14.87 10.70 -16.26
CA ASP A 132 -14.35 11.96 -15.70
C ASP A 132 -14.02 12.98 -16.81
N GLN A 133 -13.61 12.49 -17.98
CA GLN A 133 -13.34 13.34 -19.14
C GLN A 133 -14.62 13.83 -19.79
N MET A 134 -15.65 12.98 -19.88
CA MET A 134 -16.91 13.30 -20.57
C MET A 134 -17.85 14.15 -19.73
N LEU A 135 -17.98 13.87 -18.43
CA LEU A 135 -18.95 14.52 -17.55
C LEU A 135 -18.41 15.79 -16.89
N GLY A 136 -17.12 16.07 -17.09
CA GLY A 136 -16.40 17.07 -16.33
C GLY A 136 -16.07 16.57 -14.93
N ARG A 137 -15.00 17.13 -14.37
CA ARG A 137 -14.42 16.62 -13.12
C ARG A 137 -15.32 16.98 -11.96
N SER A 138 -15.66 15.98 -11.15
CA SER A 138 -16.37 16.21 -9.89
C SER A 138 -15.55 17.11 -8.96
N SER A 139 -16.22 17.95 -8.18
CA SER A 139 -15.57 18.73 -7.11
C SER A 139 -14.88 17.86 -6.05
N SER A 140 -15.23 16.57 -5.99
CA SER A 140 -14.62 15.55 -5.12
C SER A 140 -13.34 14.95 -5.68
N SER A 141 -13.01 15.21 -6.94
CA SER A 141 -11.77 14.73 -7.58
C SER A 141 -10.66 15.78 -7.45
N PRO A 142 -9.38 15.37 -7.35
CA PRO A 142 -8.27 16.32 -7.36
C PRO A 142 -8.21 17.12 -8.66
N ALA A 143 -7.74 18.37 -8.62
CA ALA A 143 -7.58 19.22 -9.80
C ALA A 143 -6.33 18.89 -10.66
N LYS A 144 -5.39 18.06 -10.19
CA LYS A 144 -4.30 17.49 -11.01
C LYS A 144 -4.12 16.01 -10.72
N LEU A 145 -3.47 15.31 -11.66
CA LEU A 145 -3.00 13.94 -11.47
C LEU A 145 -1.72 13.94 -10.64
N PHE A 146 -1.45 12.82 -9.97
CA PHE A 146 -0.21 12.58 -9.24
C PHE A 146 0.97 12.54 -10.21
N GLN A 147 1.89 13.50 -10.07
CA GLN A 147 3.14 13.60 -10.85
C GLN A 147 4.38 13.22 -10.04
N GLY A 148 4.17 12.77 -8.80
CA GLY A 148 5.23 12.35 -7.90
C GLY A 148 5.81 10.98 -8.23
N ARG A 149 6.64 10.46 -7.33
CA ARG A 149 7.14 9.09 -7.41
C ARG A 149 6.30 8.19 -6.53
N LEU A 150 5.67 7.17 -7.10
CA LEU A 150 4.89 6.17 -6.36
C LEU A 150 5.62 4.84 -6.33
N THR A 151 5.83 4.29 -5.14
CA THR A 151 6.54 3.02 -4.94
C THR A 151 5.72 2.09 -4.06
N LEU A 152 5.50 0.84 -4.49
CA LEU A 152 4.90 -0.23 -3.71
C LEU A 152 5.92 -1.35 -3.50
N ASP A 153 6.29 -1.62 -2.24
CA ASP A 153 7.24 -2.66 -1.86
C ASP A 153 8.59 -2.59 -2.60
N GLY A 154 9.05 -1.37 -2.85
CA GLY A 154 10.30 -1.10 -3.60
C GLY A 154 10.13 -1.10 -5.13
N PHE A 155 8.96 -1.46 -5.66
CA PHE A 155 8.64 -1.33 -7.07
C PHE A 155 8.01 0.04 -7.37
N THR A 156 8.69 0.86 -8.17
CA THR A 156 8.17 2.16 -8.63
C THR A 156 7.29 1.98 -9.85
N PHE A 157 6.12 2.61 -9.84
CA PHE A 157 5.17 2.58 -10.94
C PHE A 157 4.49 3.94 -11.13
N ASP A 158 3.84 4.11 -12.28
CA ASP A 158 3.13 5.32 -12.69
C ASP A 158 1.85 4.95 -13.48
N SER A 159 1.21 5.95 -14.08
CA SER A 159 -0.03 5.80 -14.85
C SER A 159 0.11 4.96 -16.12
N THR A 160 1.33 4.61 -16.53
CA THR A 160 1.58 3.74 -17.69
C THR A 160 1.89 2.30 -17.28
N THR A 161 1.89 2.01 -15.99
CA THR A 161 2.17 0.66 -15.49
C THR A 161 0.90 -0.16 -15.45
N SER A 162 0.94 -1.37 -16.03
CA SER A 162 -0.18 -2.31 -16.00
C SER A 162 -0.35 -2.94 -14.61
N PHE A 163 -1.57 -3.36 -14.27
CA PHE A 163 -1.81 -4.11 -13.04
C PHE A 163 -1.00 -5.41 -12.97
N ARG A 164 -0.86 -6.11 -14.10
CA ARG A 164 -0.04 -7.31 -14.21
C ARG A 164 1.42 -7.07 -13.83
N ASP A 165 2.02 -5.96 -14.27
CA ASP A 165 3.40 -5.62 -13.89
C ASP A 165 3.55 -5.43 -12.39
N ILE A 166 2.58 -4.77 -11.77
CA ILE A 166 2.52 -4.62 -10.31
C ILE A 166 2.40 -5.99 -9.64
N GLY A 167 1.48 -6.85 -10.08
CA GLY A 167 1.29 -8.19 -9.53
C GLY A 167 2.53 -9.10 -9.65
N MET A 168 3.33 -8.91 -10.70
CA MET A 168 4.59 -9.66 -10.87
C MET A 168 5.68 -9.22 -9.89
N ARG A 169 5.76 -7.93 -9.55
CA ARG A 169 6.89 -7.32 -8.83
C ARG A 169 6.62 -6.95 -7.37
N ALA A 170 5.36 -6.67 -7.01
CA ALA A 170 4.97 -6.38 -5.64
C ALA A 170 5.14 -7.61 -4.73
N ASP A 171 5.18 -7.38 -3.42
CA ASP A 171 5.32 -8.46 -2.44
C ASP A 171 4.15 -9.44 -2.56
N LYS A 172 4.43 -10.74 -2.70
CA LYS A 172 3.39 -11.78 -2.85
C LYS A 172 2.45 -11.87 -1.65
N ARG A 173 2.86 -11.38 -0.48
CA ARG A 173 2.01 -11.25 0.72
C ARG A 173 0.87 -10.25 0.55
N ARG A 174 0.93 -9.39 -0.48
CA ARG A 174 -0.17 -8.48 -0.85
C ARG A 174 -1.37 -9.23 -1.40
N GLU A 175 -1.21 -10.46 -1.89
CA GLU A 175 -2.30 -11.26 -2.45
C GLU A 175 -3.18 -10.47 -3.45
N LEU A 176 -2.56 -9.70 -4.37
CA LEU A 176 -3.27 -8.90 -5.36
C LEU A 176 -4.05 -9.83 -6.31
N ARG A 177 -5.35 -9.57 -6.50
CA ARG A 177 -6.26 -10.41 -7.30
C ARG A 177 -7.24 -9.56 -8.11
N CYS A 178 -7.56 -10.03 -9.31
CA CYS A 178 -8.73 -9.57 -10.05
C CYS A 178 -10.01 -10.15 -9.44
N GLY A 179 -11.13 -9.44 -9.57
CA GLY A 179 -12.45 -9.85 -9.08
C GLY A 179 -13.15 -10.92 -9.93
N GLY A 180 -12.43 -11.94 -10.42
CA GLY A 180 -12.94 -12.96 -11.33
C GLY A 180 -12.76 -12.57 -12.81
N HIS A 181 -13.85 -12.49 -13.57
CA HIS A 181 -13.82 -12.23 -15.02
C HIS A 181 -13.57 -10.76 -15.39
N TYR A 182 -13.66 -9.85 -14.42
CA TYR A 182 -13.44 -8.42 -14.61
C TYR A 182 -12.37 -7.94 -13.65
N CYS A 183 -11.35 -7.29 -14.19
CA CYS A 183 -10.19 -6.79 -13.45
C CYS A 183 -10.16 -5.27 -13.33
N GLY A 184 -11.25 -4.53 -13.61
CA GLY A 184 -11.24 -3.07 -13.50
C GLY A 184 -11.02 -2.54 -12.07
N HIS A 185 -11.27 -3.36 -11.05
CA HIS A 185 -11.07 -3.02 -9.63
C HIS A 185 -10.33 -4.13 -8.88
N PRO A 186 -9.07 -4.41 -9.22
CA PRO A 186 -8.33 -5.43 -8.51
C PRO A 186 -8.00 -4.95 -7.11
N TRP A 187 -7.87 -5.90 -6.18
CA TRP A 187 -7.66 -5.61 -4.78
C TRP A 187 -6.73 -6.63 -4.14
N GLY A 188 -6.25 -6.29 -2.95
CA GLY A 188 -5.46 -7.18 -2.11
C GLY A 188 -5.24 -6.60 -0.72
N ARG A 189 -4.28 -7.17 -0.01
CA ARG A 189 -3.98 -6.84 1.38
C ARG A 189 -2.89 -5.79 1.46
N PHE A 190 -3.18 -4.68 2.12
CA PHE A 190 -2.15 -3.74 2.56
C PHE A 190 -1.52 -4.19 3.89
N SER A 191 -2.32 -4.75 4.79
CA SER A 191 -1.83 -5.34 6.03
C SER A 191 -2.85 -6.32 6.57
N SER A 192 -2.74 -6.70 7.84
CA SER A 192 -3.82 -7.37 8.56
C SER A 192 -5.03 -6.46 8.83
N ALA A 193 -4.86 -5.13 8.78
CA ALA A 193 -5.91 -4.17 9.14
C ALA A 193 -6.39 -3.29 7.97
N ALA A 194 -5.76 -3.41 6.80
CA ALA A 194 -6.02 -2.53 5.67
C ALA A 194 -5.91 -3.27 4.33
N ASN A 195 -6.67 -2.78 3.36
CA ASN A 195 -6.75 -3.26 2.00
C ASN A 195 -6.10 -2.26 1.05
N LEU A 196 -5.70 -2.79 -0.10
CA LEU A 196 -5.22 -2.04 -1.23
C LEU A 196 -6.13 -2.36 -2.41
N SER A 197 -6.57 -1.36 -3.15
CA SER A 197 -7.34 -1.53 -4.38
C SER A 197 -6.83 -0.60 -5.46
N PHE A 198 -6.99 -1.00 -6.72
CA PHE A 198 -6.66 -0.18 -7.87
C PHE A 198 -7.92 0.06 -8.68
N TRP A 199 -7.92 1.12 -9.46
CA TRP A 199 -8.83 1.32 -10.58
C TRP A 199 -8.01 1.28 -11.85
N LEU A 200 -8.51 0.55 -12.86
CA LEU A 200 -7.85 0.40 -14.14
C LEU A 200 -8.64 1.12 -15.25
N ASP A 201 -7.93 1.53 -16.30
CA ASP A 201 -8.55 2.06 -17.53
C ASP A 201 -9.22 0.98 -18.40
N SER A 202 -9.00 -0.30 -18.09
CA SER A 202 -9.57 -1.45 -18.80
C SER A 202 -10.19 -2.47 -17.84
N GLY A 203 -10.94 -3.42 -18.40
CA GLY A 203 -11.54 -4.53 -17.64
C GLY A 203 -10.63 -5.74 -17.44
N ASP A 204 -9.37 -5.68 -17.86
CA ASP A 204 -8.41 -6.79 -17.82
C ASP A 204 -7.16 -6.48 -16.99
N ASP A 205 -6.30 -7.47 -16.77
CA ASP A 205 -5.09 -7.30 -15.95
C ASP A 205 -3.97 -6.52 -16.67
N LEU A 206 -4.13 -6.24 -17.97
CA LEU A 206 -3.22 -5.41 -18.76
C LEU A 206 -3.60 -3.92 -18.67
N GLY A 207 -4.77 -3.59 -18.12
CA GLY A 207 -5.18 -2.22 -17.86
C GLY A 207 -4.16 -1.45 -17.02
N HIS A 208 -4.01 -0.17 -17.34
CA HIS A 208 -3.13 0.74 -16.62
C HIS A 208 -3.82 1.30 -15.39
N VAL A 209 -3.04 1.57 -14.35
CA VAL A 209 -3.59 2.09 -13.10
C VAL A 209 -3.97 3.57 -13.24
N THR A 210 -5.25 3.86 -13.02
CA THR A 210 -5.80 5.23 -12.98
C THR A 210 -5.96 5.75 -11.55
N GLU A 211 -6.21 4.88 -10.57
CA GLU A 211 -6.25 5.22 -9.15
C GLU A 211 -5.62 4.09 -8.32
N LEU A 212 -4.85 4.45 -7.29
CA LEU A 212 -4.51 3.58 -6.18
C LEU A 212 -5.29 4.03 -4.94
N SER A 213 -5.99 3.12 -4.28
CA SER A 213 -6.63 3.36 -2.99
C SER A 213 -6.10 2.42 -1.92
N ILE A 214 -5.85 2.97 -0.73
CA ILE A 214 -5.49 2.21 0.47
C ILE A 214 -6.51 2.57 1.55
N SER A 215 -7.16 1.57 2.12
CA SER A 215 -8.26 1.77 3.08
C SER A 215 -8.16 0.82 4.26
N CYS A 216 -8.54 1.31 5.44
CA CYS A 216 -8.68 0.45 6.61
C CYS A 216 -9.91 -0.43 6.50
N VAL A 217 -9.78 -1.69 6.92
CA VAL A 217 -10.96 -2.54 7.18
C VAL A 217 -11.70 -1.96 8.38
N ASP A 218 -10.96 -1.76 9.48
CA ASP A 218 -11.42 -1.15 10.72
C ASP A 218 -10.40 -0.09 11.16
N THR A 219 -10.88 1.09 11.52
CA THR A 219 -10.01 2.21 11.93
C THR A 219 -9.32 1.92 13.25
N ASP A 220 -9.95 1.16 14.15
CA ASP A 220 -9.31 0.73 15.40
C ASP A 220 -8.20 -0.28 15.13
N ALA A 221 -8.39 -1.19 14.17
CA ALA A 221 -7.36 -2.12 13.74
C ALA A 221 -6.16 -1.39 13.10
N CYS A 222 -6.41 -0.37 12.28
CA CYS A 222 -5.35 0.46 11.72
C CYS A 222 -4.63 1.27 12.80
N ARG A 223 -5.36 1.82 13.77
CA ARG A 223 -4.77 2.55 14.89
C ARG A 223 -3.82 1.67 15.70
N ALA A 224 -4.12 0.38 15.83
CA ALA A 224 -3.24 -0.58 16.49
C ALA A 224 -1.89 -0.78 15.76
N LEU A 225 -1.80 -0.43 14.47
CA LEU A 225 -0.56 -0.47 13.70
C LEU A 225 0.36 0.73 13.96
N ILE A 226 -0.17 1.82 14.52
CA ILE A 226 0.63 3.02 14.83
C ILE A 226 1.59 2.66 15.97
N PRO A 227 2.92 2.76 15.76
CA PRO A 227 3.88 2.50 16.81
C PRO A 227 3.56 3.37 18.02
N LYS A 228 3.34 2.75 19.17
CA LYS A 228 3.23 3.47 20.44
C LYS A 228 4.61 4.04 20.72
N THR A 229 4.80 5.33 20.49
CA THR A 229 6.02 6.03 20.92
C THR A 229 6.10 5.83 22.43
N THR A 230 6.93 4.88 22.84
CA THR A 230 7.18 4.65 24.26
C THR A 230 8.04 5.83 24.66
N LEU A 231 7.40 6.88 25.16
CA LEU A 231 8.08 7.99 25.80
C LEU A 231 8.95 7.35 26.88
N ARG A 232 10.25 7.21 26.60
CA ARG A 232 11.19 6.87 27.66
C ARG A 232 11.14 8.07 28.60
N PRO A 233 10.77 7.89 29.88
CA PRO A 233 10.91 8.96 30.84
C PRO A 233 12.39 9.37 30.84
N HIS A 234 12.63 10.65 30.56
CA HIS A 234 13.94 11.29 30.72
C HIS A 234 14.21 11.57 32.19
#